data_AF-A0A7H4MJ88-F1
#
_entry.id   AF-A0A7H4MJ88-F1
#
_cell.length_a   1.000
_cell.length_b   1.000
_cell.length_c   1.000
_cell.angle_alpha   90.00
_cell.angle_beta   90.00
_cell.angle_gamma   90.00
#
_symmetry.space_group_name_H-M   'P 1'
#
loop_
_entity.id
_entity.type
_entity.pdbx_description
1 polymer ?
#
loop_
_entity_poly.entity_id
_entity_poly.type
_entity_poly.pdbx_seq_one_letter_code
_entity_poly.pdbx_strand_id
1 'polypeptide(L)'
;MADVQFASVATLPGTSYYIDELGFLIFLPMPDNQVRIVIKRAGRLPSPRPVPDLQEINVALARFCPEVPPAQALTWSSSANFYNRIADDNLQHNIMLAGDAFHLFSPIGGQGMNTGIQDAINLAWKLAFYLHGVASDRLLASYRTERFAAVSGVLHATDHDTGLIAGLVPKNHIDAVYFPEFCNRHYYRHQLPLQYAGFAAPQSAHPNGLMGHHVPWYVFTSPQARFRNSYDAFASGKVVVFSARVDCPPLSRLKPGGWFIFCALDPADEAFLEALQIGRDDYAVINPDGYVGFTGSEAGTSQYLSSLYVME
;
A
#
# COMPACT_ATOMS: atom_id res chain seq x y z
N MET A 1 -3.13 -22.09 9.93
CA MET A 1 -3.63 -22.02 8.55
C MET A 1 -3.35 -23.35 7.87
N ALA A 2 -4.28 -23.82 7.06
CA ALA A 2 -4.13 -25.06 6.31
C ALA A 2 -4.87 -24.95 4.98
N ASP A 3 -4.34 -25.60 3.96
CA ASP A 3 -5.05 -25.87 2.72
C ASP A 3 -5.51 -27.33 2.77
N VAL A 4 -6.80 -27.55 2.55
CA VAL A 4 -7.43 -28.87 2.67
C VAL A 4 -8.28 -29.20 1.45
N GLN A 5 -8.35 -30.48 1.14
CA GLN A 5 -9.07 -31.02 -0.01
C GLN A 5 -10.47 -31.47 0.39
N PHE A 6 -11.45 -31.10 -0.43
CA PHE A 6 -12.81 -31.63 -0.38
C PHE A 6 -13.12 -32.46 -1.62
N ALA A 7 -14.13 -33.34 -1.52
CA ALA A 7 -14.66 -34.07 -2.67
C ALA A 7 -15.27 -33.13 -3.72
N SER A 8 -15.99 -32.11 -3.25
CA SER A 8 -16.56 -31.06 -4.07
C SER A 8 -16.75 -29.81 -3.23
N VAL A 9 -16.35 -28.65 -3.76
CA VAL A 9 -16.62 -27.35 -3.12
C VAL A 9 -17.92 -26.70 -3.61
N ALA A 10 -18.60 -27.29 -4.59
CA ALA A 10 -19.76 -26.68 -5.25
C ALA A 10 -20.95 -26.38 -4.32
N THR A 11 -21.07 -27.13 -3.23
CA THR A 11 -22.12 -26.97 -2.21
C THR A 11 -21.58 -26.37 -0.91
N LEU A 12 -20.31 -25.97 -0.87
CA LEU A 12 -19.71 -25.38 0.33
C LEU A 12 -19.97 -23.87 0.37
N PRO A 13 -19.84 -23.24 1.56
CA PRO A 13 -19.93 -21.81 1.69
C PRO A 13 -18.93 -21.08 0.77
N GLY A 14 -19.29 -19.87 0.35
CA GLY A 14 -18.33 -18.94 -0.24
C GLY A 14 -17.32 -18.45 0.79
N THR A 15 -16.48 -17.48 0.42
CA THR A 15 -15.56 -16.82 1.36
C THR A 15 -16.32 -16.30 2.57
N SER A 16 -16.02 -16.86 3.75
CA SER A 16 -16.78 -16.63 4.98
C SER A 16 -15.87 -16.44 6.19
N TYR A 17 -16.29 -15.57 7.11
CA TYR A 17 -15.65 -15.34 8.41
C TYR A 17 -16.61 -15.78 9.51
N TYR A 18 -16.23 -16.81 10.26
CA TYR A 18 -16.96 -17.30 11.43
C TYR A 18 -16.23 -16.80 12.67
N ILE A 19 -16.89 -15.99 13.49
CA ILE A 19 -16.27 -15.32 14.65
C ILE A 19 -17.15 -15.50 15.88
N ASP A 20 -16.56 -15.95 16.98
CA ASP A 20 -17.16 -15.96 18.31
C ASP A 20 -16.17 -15.49 19.40
N GLU A 21 -16.62 -15.52 20.66
CA GLU A 21 -15.82 -15.05 21.79
C GLU A 21 -14.52 -15.84 22.01
N LEU A 22 -14.46 -17.07 21.53
CA LEU A 22 -13.29 -17.94 21.70
C LEU A 22 -12.34 -17.89 20.49
N GLY A 23 -12.79 -17.36 19.34
CA GLY A 23 -11.92 -17.11 18.20
C GLY A 23 -12.62 -17.02 16.85
N PHE A 24 -11.88 -17.35 15.79
CA PHE A 24 -12.42 -17.29 14.44
C PHE A 24 -11.96 -18.47 13.58
N LEU A 25 -12.74 -18.73 12.53
CA LEU A 25 -12.39 -19.52 11.36
C LEU A 25 -12.64 -18.68 10.09
N ILE A 26 -11.64 -18.58 9.22
CA ILE A 26 -11.79 -18.02 7.87
C ILE A 26 -11.83 -19.19 6.88
N PHE A 27 -12.91 -19.24 6.09
CA PHE A 27 -13.16 -20.25 5.07
C PHE A 27 -12.94 -19.62 3.69
N LEU A 28 -11.94 -20.07 2.94
CA LEU A 28 -11.54 -19.49 1.65
C LEU A 28 -11.52 -20.58 0.58
N PRO A 29 -12.61 -20.76 -0.18
CA PRO A 29 -12.62 -21.67 -1.32
C PRO A 29 -11.55 -21.28 -2.35
N MET A 30 -10.82 -22.27 -2.86
CA MET A 30 -9.80 -22.15 -3.89
C MET A 30 -10.15 -23.07 -5.07
N PRO A 31 -9.45 -22.94 -6.22
CA PRO A 31 -9.58 -23.91 -7.32
C PRO A 31 -9.33 -25.36 -6.88
N ASP A 32 -9.73 -26.31 -7.74
CA ASP A 32 -9.45 -27.74 -7.58
C ASP A 32 -10.00 -28.38 -6.30
N ASN A 33 -11.19 -27.92 -5.86
CA ASN A 33 -11.85 -28.36 -4.63
C ASN A 33 -11.00 -28.19 -3.35
N GLN A 34 -10.02 -27.28 -3.36
CA GLN A 34 -9.29 -26.92 -2.16
C GLN A 34 -9.97 -25.79 -1.41
N VAL A 35 -9.79 -25.76 -0.10
CA VAL A 35 -10.20 -24.66 0.75
C VAL A 35 -9.05 -24.30 1.68
N ARG A 36 -8.72 -23.02 1.74
CA ARG A 36 -7.80 -22.48 2.74
C ARG A 36 -8.59 -22.14 4.01
N ILE A 37 -8.17 -22.75 5.11
CA ILE A 37 -8.75 -22.60 6.43
C ILE A 37 -7.77 -21.85 7.34
N VAL A 38 -8.22 -20.75 7.92
CA VAL A 38 -7.45 -19.99 8.91
C VAL A 38 -8.17 -20.07 10.24
N ILE A 39 -7.51 -20.61 11.27
CA ILE A 39 -8.06 -20.70 12.63
C ILE A 39 -7.21 -19.89 13.60
N LYS A 40 -7.86 -19.28 14.59
CA LYS A 40 -7.19 -18.70 15.77
C LYS A 40 -6.79 -19.83 16.73
N ARG A 41 -5.53 -19.84 17.16
CA ARG A 41 -5.09 -20.64 18.33
C ARG A 41 -4.92 -19.70 19.52
N ALA A 42 -5.40 -20.10 20.70
CA ALA A 42 -5.24 -19.32 21.91
C ALA A 42 -3.77 -19.28 22.35
N GLY A 43 -3.32 -18.09 22.77
CA GLY A 43 -1.97 -17.88 23.28
C GLY A 43 -0.88 -17.83 22.20
N ARG A 44 0.35 -17.57 22.65
CA ARG A 44 1.53 -17.51 21.80
C ARG A 44 1.99 -18.92 21.45
N LEU A 45 2.28 -19.17 20.18
CA LEU A 45 2.84 -20.45 19.74
C LEU A 45 4.30 -20.60 20.22
N PRO A 46 4.70 -21.79 20.70
CA PRO A 46 6.08 -22.07 21.11
C PRO A 46 7.02 -22.18 19.90
N SER A 47 8.32 -22.34 20.19
CA SER A 47 9.34 -22.72 19.20
C SER A 47 9.83 -24.15 19.49
N PRO A 48 9.80 -25.10 18.54
CA PRO A 48 9.29 -24.94 17.17
C PRO A 48 7.77 -24.76 17.14
N ARG A 49 7.28 -24.08 16.10
CA ARG A 49 5.85 -23.76 15.96
C ARG A 49 5.08 -25.03 15.55
N PRO A 50 4.04 -25.45 16.30
CA PRO A 50 3.18 -26.54 15.88
C PRO A 50 2.33 -26.08 14.70
N VAL A 51 2.19 -26.92 13.67
CA VAL A 51 1.29 -26.69 12.54
C VAL A 51 0.01 -27.51 12.74
N PRO A 52 -1.16 -27.02 12.30
CA PRO A 52 -2.39 -27.80 12.42
C PRO A 52 -2.33 -29.02 11.50
N ASP A 53 -2.81 -30.15 12.00
CA ASP A 53 -3.05 -31.35 11.21
C ASP A 53 -4.51 -31.40 10.71
N LEU A 54 -4.84 -32.42 9.93
CA LEU A 54 -6.19 -32.58 9.37
C LEU A 54 -7.26 -32.76 10.48
N GLN A 55 -6.90 -33.39 11.59
CA GLN A 55 -7.82 -33.61 12.71
C GLN A 55 -8.17 -32.28 13.39
N GLU A 56 -7.16 -31.45 13.68
CA GLU A 56 -7.35 -30.10 14.25
C GLU A 56 -8.23 -29.24 13.34
N ILE A 57 -8.03 -29.32 12.02
CA ILE A 57 -8.87 -28.60 11.05
C ILE A 57 -10.32 -29.11 11.05
N ASN A 58 -10.53 -30.43 11.04
CA ASN A 58 -11.88 -31.00 11.06
C ASN A 58 -12.63 -30.72 12.37
N VAL A 59 -11.93 -30.63 13.51
CA VAL A 59 -12.52 -30.17 14.78
C VAL A 59 -12.98 -28.72 14.67
N ALA A 60 -12.17 -27.85 14.05
CA ALA A 60 -12.53 -26.46 13.86
C ALA A 60 -13.72 -26.31 12.88
N LEU A 61 -13.74 -27.07 11.77
CA LEU A 61 -14.85 -27.11 10.83
C LEU A 61 -16.14 -27.56 11.51
N ALA A 62 -16.12 -28.67 12.26
CA ALA A 62 -17.30 -29.16 12.98
C ALA A 62 -17.87 -28.15 13.98
N ARG A 63 -17.01 -27.30 14.55
CA ARG A 63 -17.41 -26.26 15.50
C ARG A 63 -18.00 -25.03 14.82
N PHE A 64 -17.32 -24.50 13.79
CA PHE A 64 -17.68 -23.21 13.18
C PHE A 64 -18.60 -23.36 11.96
N CYS A 65 -18.55 -24.51 11.27
CA CYS A 65 -19.25 -24.81 10.03
C CYS A 65 -19.84 -26.24 10.10
N PRO A 66 -20.76 -26.55 11.04
CA PRO A 66 -21.29 -27.90 11.23
C PRO A 66 -22.00 -28.47 9.98
N GLU A 67 -22.40 -27.61 9.04
CA GLU A 67 -22.96 -27.96 7.73
C GLU A 67 -21.92 -28.46 6.72
N VAL A 68 -20.64 -28.17 6.94
CA VAL A 68 -19.54 -28.55 6.05
C VAL A 68 -19.05 -29.97 6.41
N PRO A 69 -18.96 -30.90 5.44
CA PRO A 69 -18.43 -32.23 5.72
C PRO A 69 -16.95 -32.17 6.14
N PRO A 70 -16.40 -33.21 6.77
CA PRO A 70 -14.97 -33.26 7.05
C PRO A 70 -14.14 -33.16 5.76
N ALA A 71 -13.04 -32.41 5.81
CA ALA A 71 -12.06 -32.38 4.74
C ALA A 71 -11.37 -33.76 4.60
N GLN A 72 -11.07 -34.14 3.37
CA GLN A 72 -10.53 -35.46 3.02
C GLN A 72 -9.02 -35.57 3.18
N ALA A 73 -8.30 -34.48 2.90
CA ALA A 73 -6.85 -34.45 2.97
C ALA A 73 -6.32 -33.07 3.33
N LEU A 74 -5.15 -33.04 3.96
CA LEU A 74 -4.36 -31.84 4.19
C LEU A 74 -3.31 -31.72 3.09
N THR A 75 -3.31 -30.61 2.34
CA THR A 75 -2.32 -30.37 1.27
C THR A 75 -1.16 -29.52 1.77
N TRP A 76 -1.42 -28.55 2.65
CA TRP A 76 -0.39 -27.69 3.25
C TRP A 76 -0.85 -27.19 4.62
N SER A 77 0.09 -26.95 5.55
CA SER A 77 -0.23 -26.23 6.78
C SER A 77 0.93 -25.38 7.30
N SER A 78 0.58 -24.31 8.00
CA SER A 78 1.51 -23.39 8.63
C SER A 78 0.88 -22.68 9.81
N SER A 79 1.72 -22.16 10.69
CA SER A 79 1.31 -21.39 11.85
C SER A 79 2.24 -20.19 12.06
N ALA A 80 1.65 -19.08 12.52
CA ALA A 80 2.35 -17.83 12.75
C ALA A 80 1.83 -17.17 14.02
N ASN A 81 2.72 -16.51 14.74
CA ASN A 81 2.31 -15.53 15.73
C ASN A 81 2.02 -14.22 14.99
N PHE A 82 1.00 -13.49 15.43
CA PHE A 82 0.77 -12.14 14.95
C PHE A 82 1.70 -11.18 15.71
N TYR A 83 2.35 -10.30 14.97
CA TYR A 83 3.22 -9.27 15.50
C TYR A 83 2.72 -7.93 14.99
N ASN A 84 2.84 -6.90 15.82
CA ASN A 84 2.74 -5.50 15.42
C ASN A 84 4.04 -4.84 15.88
N ARG A 85 5.03 -4.81 14.99
CA ARG A 85 6.40 -4.36 15.26
C ARG A 85 6.91 -3.53 14.10
N ILE A 86 7.62 -2.47 14.42
CA ILE A 86 8.35 -1.62 13.47
C ILE A 86 9.76 -1.49 14.03
N ALA A 87 10.78 -1.59 13.18
CA ALA A 87 12.15 -1.31 13.60
C ALA A 87 12.29 0.19 13.94
N ASP A 88 13.06 0.51 14.98
CA ASP A 88 13.25 1.90 15.43
C ASP A 88 13.87 2.80 14.34
N ASP A 89 14.61 2.18 13.41
CA ASP A 89 15.19 2.85 12.25
C ASP A 89 15.18 1.92 11.03
N ASN A 90 14.89 2.49 9.85
CA ASN A 90 14.93 1.80 8.56
C ASN A 90 16.04 2.29 7.64
N LEU A 91 16.83 3.28 8.08
CA LEU A 91 17.97 3.81 7.34
C LEU A 91 19.06 4.26 8.31
N GLN A 92 20.18 3.54 8.31
CA GLN A 92 21.35 3.89 9.11
C GLN A 92 22.61 3.78 8.26
N HIS A 93 23.24 4.91 7.95
CA HIS A 93 24.38 4.99 7.03
C HIS A 93 24.05 4.33 5.68
N ASN A 94 24.70 3.20 5.38
CA ASN A 94 24.55 2.44 4.13
C ASN A 94 23.71 1.17 4.32
N ILE A 95 22.96 1.07 5.42
CA ILE A 95 22.09 -0.06 5.74
C ILE A 95 20.65 0.41 5.70
N MET A 96 19.82 -0.27 4.90
CA MET A 96 18.40 0.03 4.73
C MET A 96 17.57 -1.22 5.00
N LEU A 97 16.43 -1.06 5.66
CA LEU A 97 15.45 -2.12 5.91
C LEU A 97 14.19 -1.85 5.09
N ALA A 98 13.60 -2.89 4.49
CA ALA A 98 12.35 -2.84 3.74
C ALA A 98 11.54 -4.13 3.95
N GLY A 99 10.21 -4.04 3.84
CA GLY A 99 9.31 -5.19 4.03
C GLY A 99 9.39 -5.79 5.44
N ASP A 100 9.29 -7.11 5.54
CA ASP A 100 9.27 -7.83 6.83
C ASP A 100 10.51 -7.62 7.72
N ALA A 101 11.62 -7.15 7.15
CA ALA A 101 12.81 -6.76 7.90
C ALA A 101 12.64 -5.42 8.64
N PHE A 102 11.77 -4.54 8.13
CA PHE A 102 11.44 -3.24 8.72
C PHE A 102 10.18 -3.34 9.60
N HIS A 103 9.16 -4.04 9.15
CA HIS A 103 7.87 -4.09 9.85
C HIS A 103 7.21 -5.45 9.80
N LEU A 104 6.48 -5.79 10.85
CA LEU A 104 5.66 -6.99 10.93
C LEU A 104 4.29 -6.57 11.46
N PHE A 105 3.25 -6.87 10.71
CA PHE A 105 1.86 -6.61 11.09
C PHE A 105 1.04 -7.89 11.09
N SER A 106 -0.15 -7.82 11.66
CA SER A 106 -1.17 -8.84 11.44
C SER A 106 -1.42 -9.05 9.93
N PRO A 107 -1.58 -10.31 9.47
CA PRO A 107 -1.90 -10.59 8.07
C PRO A 107 -3.34 -10.20 7.69
N ILE A 108 -4.16 -9.81 8.68
CA ILE A 108 -5.53 -9.36 8.45
C ILE A 108 -5.50 -8.12 7.53
N GLY A 109 -6.31 -8.19 6.48
CA GLY A 109 -6.36 -7.17 5.43
C GLY A 109 -5.27 -7.24 4.36
N GLY A 110 -4.36 -8.22 4.44
CA GLY A 110 -3.41 -8.52 3.36
C GLY A 110 -2.37 -7.42 3.10
N GLN A 111 -2.04 -6.60 4.10
CA GLN A 111 -1.23 -5.39 3.91
C GLN A 111 0.28 -5.65 3.83
N GLY A 112 0.82 -6.65 4.54
CA GLY A 112 2.27 -6.81 4.73
C GLY A 112 3.11 -6.82 3.44
N MET A 113 2.81 -7.73 2.50
CA MET A 113 3.54 -7.81 1.23
C MET A 113 3.40 -6.54 0.40
N ASN A 114 2.21 -5.94 0.36
CA ASN A 114 1.95 -4.72 -0.39
C ASN A 114 2.77 -3.55 0.16
N THR A 115 2.82 -3.39 1.48
CA THR A 115 3.64 -2.36 2.13
C THR A 115 5.13 -2.57 1.84
N GLY A 116 5.62 -3.83 1.86
CA GLY A 116 7.01 -4.13 1.52
C GLY A 116 7.39 -3.82 0.06
N ILE A 117 6.49 -4.08 -0.88
CA ILE A 117 6.68 -3.69 -2.30
C ILE A 117 6.79 -2.17 -2.42
N GLN A 118 5.94 -1.43 -1.71
CA GLN A 118 6.01 0.04 -1.71
C GLN A 118 7.28 0.58 -1.06
N ASP A 119 7.80 -0.05 -0.01
CA ASP A 119 9.10 0.30 0.57
C ASP A 119 10.20 0.19 -0.50
N ALA A 120 10.21 -0.93 -1.23
CA ALA A 120 11.20 -1.18 -2.28
C ALA A 120 11.08 -0.16 -3.42
N ILE A 121 9.87 0.14 -3.88
CA ILE A 121 9.62 1.14 -4.94
C ILE A 121 10.13 2.53 -4.50
N ASN A 122 9.80 2.97 -3.28
CA ASN A 122 10.23 4.28 -2.77
C ASN A 122 11.75 4.36 -2.57
N LEU A 123 12.40 3.28 -2.10
CA LEU A 123 13.84 3.24 -1.90
C LEU A 123 14.64 3.17 -3.21
N ALA A 124 14.18 2.38 -4.17
CA ALA A 124 14.97 2.01 -5.36
C ALA A 124 15.42 3.23 -6.17
N TRP A 125 14.51 4.15 -6.46
CA TRP A 125 14.83 5.33 -7.27
C TRP A 125 15.72 6.33 -6.52
N LYS A 126 15.48 6.53 -5.22
CA LYS A 126 16.28 7.41 -4.37
C LYS A 126 17.71 6.91 -4.25
N LEU A 127 17.87 5.60 -4.04
CA LEU A 127 19.17 4.95 -3.97
C LEU A 127 19.90 5.04 -5.32
N ALA A 128 19.21 4.82 -6.44
CA ALA A 128 19.80 4.99 -7.76
C ALA A 128 20.30 6.43 -7.98
N PHE A 129 19.46 7.42 -7.68
CA PHE A 129 19.82 8.83 -7.84
C PHE A 129 21.00 9.24 -6.94
N TYR A 130 21.04 8.71 -5.71
CA TYR A 130 22.14 8.91 -4.79
C TYR A 130 23.46 8.33 -5.33
N LEU A 131 23.45 7.07 -5.76
CA LEU A 131 24.62 6.37 -6.29
C LEU A 131 25.17 7.02 -7.58
N HIS A 132 24.30 7.63 -8.38
CA HIS A 132 24.69 8.36 -9.59
C HIS A 132 25.09 9.84 -9.33
N GLY A 133 25.10 10.30 -8.08
CA GLY A 133 25.46 11.68 -7.73
C GLY A 133 24.48 12.73 -8.27
N VAL A 134 23.23 12.33 -8.44
CA VAL A 134 22.10 13.15 -8.92
C VAL A 134 21.35 13.79 -7.75
N ALA A 135 21.30 13.10 -6.62
CA ALA A 135 20.57 13.53 -5.44
C ALA A 135 21.48 13.77 -4.23
N SER A 136 21.03 14.65 -3.34
CA SER A 136 21.68 14.88 -2.04
C SER A 136 21.34 13.77 -1.05
N ASP A 137 22.10 13.67 0.04
CA ASP A 137 21.79 12.77 1.16
C ASP A 137 20.36 13.00 1.70
N ARG A 138 19.83 14.22 1.56
CA ARG A 138 18.48 14.58 2.01
C ARG A 138 17.39 13.79 1.27
N LEU A 139 17.57 13.52 -0.02
CA LEU A 139 16.60 12.71 -0.76
C LEU A 139 16.60 11.27 -0.26
N LEU A 140 17.78 10.67 -0.10
CA LEU A 140 17.88 9.30 0.42
C LEU A 140 17.34 9.23 1.86
N ALA A 141 17.65 10.22 2.69
CA ALA A 141 17.14 10.33 4.06
C ALA A 141 15.61 10.43 4.12
N SER A 142 14.93 10.91 3.07
CA SER A 142 13.47 10.98 3.05
C SER A 142 12.82 9.60 3.05
N TYR A 143 13.50 8.54 2.57
CA TYR A 143 13.04 7.15 2.70
C TYR A 143 12.66 6.81 4.15
N ARG A 144 13.46 7.30 5.10
CA ARG A 144 13.21 7.08 6.53
C ARG A 144 11.86 7.65 6.95
N THR A 145 11.67 8.94 6.76
CA THR A 145 10.48 9.65 7.26
C THR A 145 9.22 9.24 6.53
N GLU A 146 9.28 9.10 5.20
CA GLU A 146 8.11 8.80 4.38
C GLU A 146 7.58 7.39 4.66
N ARG A 147 8.46 6.39 4.70
CA ARG A 147 8.05 5.00 4.93
C ARG A 147 7.69 4.74 6.38
N PHE A 148 8.36 5.37 7.35
CA PHE A 148 7.98 5.24 8.76
C PHE A 148 6.55 5.74 9.02
N ALA A 149 6.16 6.87 8.41
CA ALA A 149 4.80 7.39 8.52
C ALA A 149 3.76 6.44 7.92
N ALA A 150 4.01 5.94 6.69
CA ALA A 150 3.11 5.01 6.01
C ALA A 150 2.94 3.69 6.79
N VAL A 151 4.06 3.09 7.21
CA VAL A 151 4.12 1.84 7.99
C VAL A 151 3.41 1.99 9.34
N SER A 152 3.57 3.12 10.03
CA SER A 152 2.85 3.39 11.28
C SER A 152 1.33 3.45 11.06
N GLY A 153 0.87 4.06 9.98
CA GLY A 153 -0.55 4.10 9.61
C GLY A 153 -1.12 2.70 9.36
N VAL A 154 -0.38 1.85 8.64
CA VAL A 154 -0.77 0.45 8.39
C VAL A 154 -0.81 -0.37 9.68
N LEU A 155 0.15 -0.18 10.59
CA LEU A 155 0.16 -0.86 11.89
C LEU A 155 -1.12 -0.55 12.68
N HIS A 156 -1.50 0.71 12.77
CA HIS A 156 -2.72 1.12 13.49
C HIS A 156 -3.99 0.55 12.85
N ALA A 157 -4.09 0.56 11.52
CA ALA A 157 -5.24 0.00 10.81
C ALA A 157 -5.34 -1.52 11.03
N THR A 158 -4.24 -2.25 10.85
CA THR A 158 -4.21 -3.71 11.01
C THR A 158 -4.45 -4.16 12.45
N ASP A 159 -3.98 -3.41 13.46
CA ASP A 159 -4.26 -3.68 14.87
C ASP A 159 -5.76 -3.55 15.19
N HIS A 160 -6.41 -2.49 14.68
CA HIS A 160 -7.85 -2.29 14.83
C HIS A 160 -8.65 -3.40 14.15
N ASP A 161 -8.36 -3.70 12.88
CA ASP A 161 -9.05 -4.74 12.11
C ASP A 161 -8.87 -6.13 12.75
N THR A 162 -7.67 -6.39 13.30
CA THR A 162 -7.39 -7.62 14.06
C THR A 162 -8.21 -7.69 15.34
N GLY A 163 -8.32 -6.59 16.07
CA GLY A 163 -9.14 -6.51 17.28
C GLY A 163 -10.61 -6.85 17.02
N LEU A 164 -11.16 -6.36 15.91
CA LEU A 164 -12.53 -6.64 15.47
C LEU A 164 -12.72 -8.12 15.13
N ILE A 165 -11.84 -8.71 14.31
CA ILE A 165 -11.97 -10.11 13.88
C ILE A 165 -11.66 -11.10 15.01
N ALA A 166 -10.71 -10.77 15.88
CA ALA A 166 -10.29 -11.66 16.96
C ALA A 166 -11.19 -11.61 18.21
N GLY A 167 -12.25 -10.78 18.19
CA GLY A 167 -13.17 -10.60 19.31
C GLY A 167 -12.54 -9.90 20.51
N LEU A 168 -11.47 -9.12 20.30
CA LEU A 168 -10.75 -8.40 21.36
C LEU A 168 -11.36 -7.04 21.66
N VAL A 169 -12.17 -6.51 20.74
CA VAL A 169 -12.96 -5.29 20.95
C VAL A 169 -14.33 -5.70 21.51
N PRO A 170 -14.77 -5.17 22.67
CA PRO A 170 -16.10 -5.44 23.20
C PRO A 170 -17.17 -5.08 22.17
N LYS A 171 -18.09 -6.00 21.89
CA LYS A 171 -19.24 -5.71 21.02
C LYS A 171 -20.13 -4.68 21.73
N ASN A 172 -20.11 -3.43 21.27
CA ASN A 172 -21.13 -2.49 21.67
C ASN A 172 -22.45 -2.93 21.01
N HIS A 173 -23.46 -3.20 21.82
CA HIS A 173 -24.78 -3.68 21.36
C HIS A 173 -25.48 -2.72 20.36
N ILE A 174 -24.97 -1.49 20.23
CA ILE A 174 -25.46 -0.45 19.32
C ILE A 174 -25.00 -0.71 17.87
N ASP A 175 -23.83 -1.31 17.65
CA ASP A 175 -23.28 -1.47 16.29
C ASP A 175 -24.09 -2.45 15.45
N ALA A 176 -24.66 -3.51 16.04
CA ALA A 176 -25.43 -4.51 15.28
C ALA A 176 -26.81 -4.01 14.79
N VAL A 177 -27.39 -3.00 15.43
CA VAL A 177 -28.75 -2.51 15.12
C VAL A 177 -28.73 -1.38 14.07
N TYR A 178 -27.64 -0.63 13.98
CA TYR A 178 -27.53 0.57 13.15
C TYR A 178 -26.42 0.51 12.11
N PHE A 179 -25.93 -0.69 11.76
CA PHE A 179 -24.98 -0.91 10.68
C PHE A 179 -25.76 -1.13 9.35
N PRO A 180 -26.10 -0.07 8.58
CA PRO A 180 -26.76 -0.24 7.28
C PRO A 180 -25.82 -0.94 6.30
N GLU A 181 -26.34 -1.39 5.15
CA GLU A 181 -25.50 -1.86 4.04
C GLU A 181 -24.39 -0.84 3.73
N PHE A 182 -23.15 -1.17 4.11
CA PHE A 182 -22.01 -0.24 4.12
C PHE A 182 -21.57 0.22 2.73
N CYS A 183 -21.91 -0.55 1.71
CA CYS A 183 -21.51 -0.35 0.33
C CYS A 183 -21.98 0.99 -0.28
N ASN A 184 -23.00 1.64 0.29
CA ASN A 184 -23.52 2.92 -0.22
C ASN A 184 -22.85 4.16 0.39
N ARG A 185 -21.92 4.01 1.34
CA ARG A 185 -21.24 5.15 1.97
C ARG A 185 -19.95 5.50 1.22
N HIS A 186 -19.75 6.80 0.95
CA HIS A 186 -18.62 7.32 0.17
C HIS A 186 -17.25 6.83 0.66
N TYR A 187 -17.01 6.83 1.98
CA TYR A 187 -15.75 6.32 2.55
C TYR A 187 -15.49 4.85 2.18
N TYR A 188 -16.47 3.97 2.37
CA TYR A 188 -16.33 2.55 2.07
C TYR A 188 -16.23 2.26 0.57
N ARG A 189 -16.89 3.09 -0.26
CA ARG A 189 -16.86 2.95 -1.72
C ARG A 189 -15.56 3.42 -2.37
N HIS A 190 -14.96 4.49 -1.84
CA HIS A 190 -13.83 5.16 -2.51
C HIS A 190 -12.54 5.17 -1.70
N GLN A 191 -12.61 5.38 -0.39
CA GLN A 191 -11.42 5.55 0.46
C GLN A 191 -10.87 4.20 0.95
N LEU A 192 -11.76 3.30 1.38
CA LEU A 192 -11.34 1.98 1.88
C LEU A 192 -10.57 1.16 0.84
N PRO A 193 -10.97 1.09 -0.45
CA PRO A 193 -10.18 0.39 -1.46
C PRO A 193 -8.79 1.00 -1.68
N LEU A 194 -8.68 2.34 -1.66
CA LEU A 194 -7.39 3.03 -1.79
C LEU A 194 -6.50 2.80 -0.57
N GLN A 195 -7.08 2.74 0.62
CA GLN A 195 -6.36 2.41 1.85
C GLN A 195 -5.82 0.98 1.80
N TYR A 196 -6.64 0.02 1.38
CA TYR A 196 -6.23 -1.38 1.26
C TYR A 196 -5.24 -1.62 0.10
N ALA A 197 -5.29 -0.81 -0.96
CA ALA A 197 -4.30 -0.79 -2.03
C ALA A 197 -3.02 -0.01 -1.65
N GLY A 198 -3.01 0.65 -0.49
CA GLY A 198 -1.90 1.45 0.02
C GLY A 198 -1.65 2.75 -0.74
N PHE A 199 -2.64 3.30 -1.45
CA PHE A 199 -2.57 4.58 -2.14
C PHE A 199 -3.17 5.75 -1.35
N ALA A 200 -3.85 5.49 -0.23
CA ALA A 200 -4.49 6.53 0.57
C ALA A 200 -3.53 7.23 1.56
N ALA A 201 -2.42 6.58 1.94
CA ALA A 201 -1.49 7.14 2.91
C ALA A 201 -0.53 8.13 2.21
N PRO A 202 -0.50 9.42 2.62
CA PRO A 202 0.45 10.36 2.06
C PRO A 202 1.87 10.02 2.53
N GLN A 203 2.85 10.17 1.65
CA GLN A 203 4.27 10.01 1.97
C GLN A 203 4.85 11.22 2.71
N SER A 204 4.11 12.34 2.77
CA SER A 204 4.56 13.58 3.40
C SER A 204 3.71 13.93 4.62
N ALA A 205 4.35 14.52 5.64
CA ALA A 205 3.66 15.07 6.81
C ALA A 205 3.12 16.49 6.58
N HIS A 206 3.26 17.05 5.37
CA HIS A 206 2.75 18.38 5.05
C HIS A 206 1.21 18.36 5.02
N PRO A 207 0.52 19.09 5.90
CA PRO A 207 -0.92 18.97 6.09
C PRO A 207 -1.75 19.62 4.98
N ASN A 208 -1.13 20.42 4.10
CA ASN A 208 -1.81 21.18 3.06
C ASN A 208 -1.21 20.90 1.68
N GLY A 209 -2.06 20.69 0.68
CA GLY A 209 -1.67 20.46 -0.72
C GLY A 209 -1.55 18.98 -1.08
N LEU A 210 -0.99 18.71 -2.27
CA LEU A 210 -0.89 17.35 -2.82
C LEU A 210 0.45 16.67 -2.54
N MET A 211 1.40 17.33 -1.88
CA MET A 211 2.70 16.74 -1.58
C MET A 211 2.55 15.40 -0.84
N GLY A 212 3.20 14.37 -1.36
CA GLY A 212 3.12 13.02 -0.83
C GLY A 212 1.84 12.26 -1.19
N HIS A 213 0.92 12.81 -1.98
CA HIS A 213 -0.21 12.05 -2.53
C HIS A 213 0.19 11.33 -3.82
N HIS A 214 -0.38 10.12 -4.02
CA HIS A 214 -0.19 9.38 -5.26
C HIS A 214 -1.02 9.99 -6.39
N VAL A 215 -0.42 10.15 -7.57
CA VAL A 215 -1.10 10.66 -8.74
C VAL A 215 -2.02 9.58 -9.34
N PRO A 216 -3.32 9.85 -9.55
CA PRO A 216 -4.24 8.85 -10.07
C PRO A 216 -3.94 8.48 -11.53
N TRP A 217 -4.51 7.36 -11.96
CA TRP A 217 -4.50 6.99 -13.38
C TRP A 217 -5.25 8.04 -14.21
N TYR A 218 -4.60 8.54 -15.24
CA TYR A 218 -5.18 9.48 -16.20
C TYR A 218 -4.69 9.13 -17.60
N VAL A 219 -5.59 9.13 -18.59
CA VAL A 219 -5.23 8.93 -20.00
C VAL A 219 -5.20 10.30 -20.65
N PHE A 220 -4.03 10.69 -21.17
CA PHE A 220 -3.88 11.96 -21.85
C PHE A 220 -4.63 11.96 -23.18
N THR A 221 -5.32 13.06 -23.43
CA THR A 221 -6.17 13.28 -24.60
C THR A 221 -5.45 14.07 -25.68
N SER A 222 -4.47 14.89 -25.29
CA SER A 222 -3.67 15.66 -26.23
C SER A 222 -2.88 14.75 -27.18
N PRO A 223 -2.98 14.96 -28.50
CA PRO A 223 -2.12 14.27 -29.47
C PRO A 223 -0.63 14.60 -29.31
N GLN A 224 -0.30 15.73 -28.65
CA GLN A 224 1.07 16.13 -28.34
C GLN A 224 1.55 15.62 -26.98
N ALA A 225 0.70 14.93 -26.22
CA ALA A 225 1.09 14.37 -24.93
C ALA A 225 2.29 13.43 -25.09
N ARG A 226 3.32 13.66 -24.27
CA ARG A 226 4.54 12.85 -24.28
C ARG A 226 4.29 11.40 -23.86
N PHE A 227 3.30 11.19 -23.00
CA PHE A 227 2.93 9.89 -22.46
C PHE A 227 1.48 9.60 -22.82
N ARG A 228 1.11 8.32 -22.93
CA ARG A 228 -0.29 7.93 -23.18
C ARG A 228 -1.12 8.06 -21.91
N ASN A 229 -0.52 7.80 -20.75
CA ASN A 229 -1.18 7.89 -19.46
C ASN A 229 -0.18 8.30 -18.36
N SER A 230 -0.68 8.67 -17.18
CA SER A 230 0.15 9.10 -16.05
C SER A 230 1.14 8.03 -15.58
N TYR A 231 0.81 6.74 -15.70
CA TYR A 231 1.68 5.64 -15.21
C TYR A 231 2.82 5.33 -16.18
N ASP A 232 2.66 5.58 -17.48
CA ASP A 232 3.78 5.56 -18.42
C ASP A 232 4.85 6.59 -18.04
N ALA A 233 4.42 7.72 -17.47
CA ALA A 233 5.32 8.74 -16.95
C ALA A 233 6.14 8.21 -15.77
N PHE A 234 5.52 7.47 -14.84
CA PHE A 234 6.20 6.89 -13.66
C PHE A 234 7.13 5.73 -14.09
N ALA A 235 6.68 4.91 -15.04
CA ALA A 235 7.46 3.82 -15.62
C ALA A 235 8.76 4.29 -16.32
N SER A 236 8.90 5.58 -16.60
CA SER A 236 10.14 6.15 -17.13
C SER A 236 11.32 6.09 -16.13
N GLY A 237 11.05 5.91 -14.82
CA GLY A 237 12.05 5.90 -13.76
C GLY A 237 12.68 7.29 -13.49
N LYS A 238 12.08 8.35 -14.04
CA LYS A 238 12.58 9.72 -14.01
C LYS A 238 11.63 10.61 -13.23
N VAL A 239 12.15 11.72 -12.72
CA VAL A 239 11.31 12.78 -12.17
C VAL A 239 10.61 13.47 -13.34
N VAL A 240 9.28 13.53 -13.28
CA VAL A 240 8.47 14.16 -14.34
C VAL A 240 7.94 15.48 -13.82
N VAL A 241 8.23 16.57 -14.52
CA VAL A 241 7.77 17.92 -14.21
C VAL A 241 6.68 18.30 -15.20
N PHE A 242 5.44 18.35 -14.73
CA PHE A 242 4.31 18.83 -15.50
C PHE A 242 4.16 20.34 -15.36
N SER A 243 3.82 21.01 -16.46
CA SER A 243 3.46 22.43 -16.47
C SER A 243 2.32 22.68 -17.44
N ALA A 244 1.48 23.68 -17.15
CA ALA A 244 0.46 24.18 -18.08
C ALA A 244 1.04 25.10 -19.18
N ARG A 245 2.34 25.43 -19.14
CA ARG A 245 3.01 26.28 -20.13
C ARG A 245 3.87 25.48 -21.10
N VAL A 246 3.63 25.66 -22.40
CA VAL A 246 4.39 25.03 -23.50
C VAL A 246 5.86 25.46 -23.50
N ASP A 247 6.12 26.74 -23.20
CA ASP A 247 7.47 27.33 -23.12
C ASP A 247 8.05 27.30 -21.70
N CYS A 248 7.88 26.19 -20.99
CA CYS A 248 8.50 25.98 -19.69
C CYS A 248 10.03 26.04 -19.85
N PRO A 249 10.74 26.98 -19.18
CA PRO A 249 12.19 26.95 -19.19
C PRO A 249 12.64 25.62 -18.58
N PRO A 250 13.61 24.90 -19.17
CA PRO A 250 14.28 23.85 -18.42
C PRO A 250 14.83 24.52 -17.16
N LEU A 251 14.58 23.91 -16.00
CA LEU A 251 15.18 24.35 -14.74
C LEU A 251 16.70 24.13 -14.89
N SER A 252 17.35 25.13 -15.49
CA SER A 252 18.54 25.04 -16.36
C SER A 252 19.84 24.76 -15.62
N ARG A 253 19.72 24.26 -14.39
CA ARG A 253 20.82 24.02 -13.45
C ARG A 253 20.73 22.64 -12.80
N LEU A 254 19.79 21.79 -13.19
CA LEU A 254 19.77 20.39 -12.75
C LEU A 254 20.72 19.58 -13.62
N LYS A 255 21.56 18.73 -13.00
CA LYS A 255 22.42 17.78 -13.73
C LYS A 255 21.60 17.02 -14.78
N PRO A 256 21.81 17.26 -16.08
CA PRO A 256 20.91 16.79 -17.13
C PRO A 256 21.19 15.34 -17.55
N GLY A 257 21.68 14.48 -16.65
CA GLY A 257 22.02 13.07 -16.90
C GLY A 257 20.85 12.17 -17.30
N GLY A 258 19.76 12.73 -17.81
CA GLY A 258 18.58 12.03 -18.28
C GLY A 258 17.55 11.74 -17.20
N TRP A 259 17.74 12.23 -15.96
CA TRP A 259 16.91 11.89 -14.79
C TRP A 259 15.61 12.68 -14.65
N PHE A 260 15.43 13.72 -15.48
CA PHE A 260 14.26 14.59 -15.47
C PHE A 260 13.59 14.59 -16.84
N ILE A 261 12.25 14.65 -16.85
CA ILE A 261 11.43 14.86 -18.03
C ILE A 261 10.52 16.06 -17.78
N PHE A 262 10.57 17.03 -18.68
CA PHE A 262 9.62 18.14 -18.70
C PHE A 262 8.48 17.80 -19.66
N CYS A 263 7.25 17.97 -19.17
CA CYS A 263 6.01 17.73 -19.90
C CYS A 263 5.13 18.96 -19.80
N ALA A 264 5.10 19.75 -20.87
CA ALA A 264 4.04 20.73 -21.03
C ALA A 264 2.73 20.00 -21.35
N LEU A 265 1.67 20.32 -20.62
CA LEU A 265 0.34 19.79 -20.84
C LEU A 265 -0.45 20.75 -21.73
N ASP A 266 -1.24 20.17 -22.63
CA ASP A 266 -2.15 20.90 -23.50
C ASP A 266 -3.44 21.26 -22.74
N PRO A 267 -4.12 22.37 -23.08
CA PRO A 267 -5.46 22.67 -22.55
C PRO A 267 -6.48 21.52 -22.66
N ALA A 268 -6.33 20.60 -23.61
CA ALA A 268 -7.17 19.40 -23.70
C ALA A 268 -7.11 18.51 -22.44
N ASP A 269 -6.02 18.57 -21.69
CA ASP A 269 -5.79 17.78 -20.47
C ASP A 269 -6.06 18.60 -19.17
N GLU A 270 -6.94 19.61 -19.23
CA GLU A 270 -7.30 20.50 -18.11
C GLU A 270 -7.70 19.73 -16.84
N ALA A 271 -8.46 18.63 -16.97
CA ALA A 271 -8.88 17.82 -15.84
C ALA A 271 -7.69 17.25 -15.03
N PHE A 272 -6.57 16.96 -15.69
CA PHE A 272 -5.36 16.49 -15.00
C PHE A 272 -4.62 17.64 -14.30
N LEU A 273 -4.60 18.83 -14.91
CA LEU A 273 -4.08 20.05 -14.28
C LEU A 273 -4.86 20.43 -13.02
N GLU A 274 -6.19 20.40 -13.11
CA GLU A 274 -7.08 20.63 -11.97
C GLU A 274 -6.86 19.61 -10.85
N ALA A 275 -6.72 18.33 -11.20
CA ALA A 275 -6.44 17.27 -10.24
C ALA A 275 -5.08 17.45 -9.54
N LEU A 276 -4.09 18.02 -10.23
CA LEU A 276 -2.79 18.39 -9.66
C LEU A 276 -2.79 19.75 -8.97
N GLN A 277 -3.92 20.47 -8.97
CA GLN A 277 -4.07 21.78 -8.35
C GLN A 277 -2.99 22.78 -8.76
N ILE A 278 -2.57 22.77 -10.04
CA ILE A 278 -1.58 23.71 -10.57
C ILE A 278 -2.23 24.70 -11.53
N GLY A 279 -1.93 25.99 -11.34
CA GLY A 279 -2.33 27.05 -12.26
C GLY A 279 -1.46 27.13 -13.52
N ARG A 280 -1.72 28.15 -14.34
CA ARG A 280 -1.03 28.37 -15.63
C ARG A 280 0.50 28.50 -15.50
N ASP A 281 0.96 29.11 -14.41
CA ASP A 281 2.38 29.42 -14.16
C ASP A 281 2.99 28.50 -13.07
N ASP A 282 2.26 27.47 -12.66
CA ASP A 282 2.70 26.50 -11.67
C ASP A 282 3.23 25.22 -12.33
N TYR A 283 3.89 24.42 -11.50
CA TYR A 283 4.51 23.16 -11.85
C TYR A 283 4.08 22.08 -10.88
N ALA A 284 4.00 20.85 -11.37
CA ALA A 284 3.89 19.65 -10.53
C ALA A 284 5.10 18.76 -10.77
N VAL A 285 5.89 18.53 -9.71
CA VAL A 285 7.01 17.59 -9.72
C VAL A 285 6.50 16.25 -9.24
N ILE A 286 6.56 15.24 -10.09
CA ILE A 286 6.16 13.87 -9.78
C ILE A 286 7.40 12.98 -9.71
N ASN A 287 7.54 12.28 -8.59
CA ASN A 287 8.65 11.37 -8.35
C ASN A 287 8.49 10.07 -9.16
N PRO A 288 9.56 9.30 -9.38
CA PRO A 288 9.52 8.02 -10.11
C PRO A 288 8.54 6.98 -9.53
N ASP A 289 8.19 7.08 -8.25
CA ASP A 289 7.22 6.21 -7.58
C ASP A 289 5.75 6.66 -7.73
N GLY A 290 5.48 7.70 -8.54
CA GLY A 290 4.14 8.19 -8.84
C GLY A 290 3.55 9.14 -7.79
N TYR A 291 4.33 9.54 -6.79
CA TYR A 291 3.92 10.48 -5.77
C TYR A 291 4.28 11.91 -6.14
N VAL A 292 3.39 12.85 -5.81
CA VAL A 292 3.63 14.29 -5.97
C VAL A 292 4.74 14.69 -5.00
N GLY A 293 5.90 15.08 -5.54
CA GLY A 293 6.98 15.66 -4.77
C GLY A 293 6.70 17.10 -4.37
N PHE A 294 6.21 17.92 -5.31
CA PHE A 294 5.92 19.34 -5.07
C PHE A 294 4.91 19.89 -6.08
N THR A 295 4.10 20.87 -5.67
CA THR A 295 3.29 21.70 -6.57
C THR A 295 3.46 23.18 -6.23
N GLY A 296 3.55 24.05 -7.24
CA GLY A 296 3.59 25.49 -7.05
C GLY A 296 4.42 26.24 -8.10
N SER A 297 4.76 27.49 -7.80
CA SER A 297 5.41 28.40 -8.75
C SER A 297 6.80 27.95 -9.20
N GLU A 298 7.32 28.57 -10.26
CA GLU A 298 8.68 28.33 -10.77
C GLU A 298 9.76 28.49 -9.69
N ALA A 299 9.65 29.55 -8.89
CA ALA A 299 10.60 29.84 -7.81
C ALA A 299 10.54 28.76 -6.73
N GLY A 300 9.33 28.35 -6.31
CA GLY A 300 9.14 27.29 -5.33
C GLY A 300 9.66 25.94 -5.84
N THR A 301 9.38 25.62 -7.10
CA THR A 301 9.83 24.39 -7.75
C THR A 301 11.35 24.34 -7.86
N SER A 302 11.97 25.46 -8.26
CA SER A 302 13.43 25.58 -8.32
C SER A 302 14.08 25.37 -6.95
N GLN A 303 13.49 25.95 -5.89
CA GLN A 303 13.96 25.78 -4.52
C GLN A 303 13.81 24.33 -4.03
N TYR A 304 12.65 23.71 -4.29
CA TYR A 304 12.38 22.32 -3.94
C TYR A 304 13.40 21.39 -4.59
N LEU A 305 13.59 21.50 -5.91
CA LEU A 305 14.53 20.65 -6.64
C LEU A 305 15.97 20.87 -6.19
N SER A 306 16.40 22.13 -6.01
CA SER A 306 17.77 22.43 -5.54
C SER A 306 18.05 21.91 -4.12
N SER A 307 17.01 21.64 -3.33
CA SER A 307 17.17 21.09 -1.97
C SER A 307 17.38 19.58 -1.93
N LEU A 308 16.96 18.86 -2.98
CA LEU A 308 16.99 17.40 -3.05
C LEU A 308 17.94 16.87 -4.12
N TYR A 309 18.22 17.66 -5.15
CA TYR A 309 19.02 17.27 -6.30
C TYR A 309 20.27 18.11 -6.40
N VAL A 310 21.34 17.50 -6.92
CA VAL A 310 22.62 18.17 -7.13
C VAL A 310 22.49 19.09 -8.35
N MET A 311 22.75 20.36 -8.12
CA MET A 311 22.78 21.40 -9.15
C MET A 311 24.16 21.43 -9.83
N GLU A 312 24.20 21.83 -11.10
CA GLU A 312 25.43 22.23 -11.81
C GLU A 312 25.75 23.71 -11.58
#